data_AF-A0A7X6XD95-F1
#
_entry.id   AF-A0A7X6XD95-F1
#
_cell.length_a   1.000
_cell.length_b   1.000
_cell.length_c   1.000
_cell.angle_alpha   90.00
_cell.angle_beta   90.00
_cell.angle_gamma   90.00
#
_symmetry.space_group_name_H-M   'P 1'
#
loop_
_entity.id
_entity.type
_entity.pdbx_description
1 polymer ?
#
loop_
_entity_poly.entity_id
_entity_poly.type
_entity_poly.pdbx_seq_one_letter_code
_entity_poly.pdbx_strand_id
1 'polypeptide(L)'
;MPLNIWIYLVTSILTLVLTGWIIKHYKLSKYQVLIFILLVLFWSSINIIRAYRKSYAVNPLEQGGLGLSISVGATIAAAYGLMSLIARFPVFLLTDFFKSRKVMIGFALLAVGGTSLWVILAPGSDSLLYSSLALGLGASMLSLFNVIFSETFTPKQAMMSVSMLSVAPLLAEFMMSPFQYVATKNGVADYPFMWKVSLVLSAVALVFLIFVKDNKEPVRTMTLPTFRKLITSRQVWVFGLIGISISFIRFGLSGSNIVTYAQNDFINMSPFAIAYIDFIYSLAQLGAGV
;
A
#
# COMPACT_ATOMS: atom_id res chain seq x y z
N MET A 1 26.43 20.73 3.51
CA MET A 1 25.21 20.18 4.15
C MET A 1 24.65 19.12 3.21
N PRO A 2 24.43 17.86 3.62
CA PRO A 2 24.23 16.78 2.65
C PRO A 2 22.86 16.92 1.97
N LEU A 3 22.87 16.84 0.62
CA LEU A 3 21.72 16.89 -0.30
C LEU A 3 20.52 16.03 0.16
N ASN A 4 20.82 14.96 0.89
CA ASN A 4 19.87 14.04 1.51
C ASN A 4 18.83 14.74 2.39
N ILE A 5 19.21 15.72 3.23
CA ILE A 5 18.29 16.41 4.15
C ILE A 5 17.21 17.20 3.40
N TRP A 6 17.58 17.80 2.27
CA TRP A 6 16.66 18.59 1.45
C TRP A 6 15.57 17.74 0.81
N ILE A 7 15.89 16.52 0.36
CA ILE A 7 14.88 15.62 -0.23
C ILE A 7 13.84 15.24 0.83
N TYR A 8 14.23 14.93 2.07
CA TYR A 8 13.29 14.66 3.17
C TYR A 8 12.42 15.87 3.50
N LEU A 9 13.04 17.05 3.61
CA LEU A 9 12.32 18.29 3.93
C LEU A 9 11.33 18.62 2.82
N VAL A 10 11.75 18.58 1.56
CA VAL A 10 10.89 18.90 0.41
C VAL A 10 9.74 17.90 0.29
N THR A 11 10.00 16.59 0.34
CA THR A 11 8.94 15.58 0.27
C THR A 11 7.97 15.66 1.45
N SER A 12 8.48 15.80 2.68
CA SER A 12 7.63 15.94 3.88
C SER A 12 6.81 17.23 3.84
N ILE A 13 7.42 18.36 3.45
CA ILE A 13 6.72 19.65 3.30
C ILE A 13 5.67 19.54 2.19
N LEU A 14 6.01 18.99 1.02
CA LEU A 14 5.06 18.81 -0.08
C LEU A 14 3.91 17.89 0.33
N THR A 15 4.16 16.78 1.04
CA THR A 15 3.11 15.94 1.60
C THR A 15 2.21 16.72 2.54
N LEU A 16 2.78 17.49 3.48
CA LEU A 16 2.00 18.26 4.45
C LEU A 16 1.19 19.37 3.77
N VAL A 17 1.78 20.05 2.79
CA VAL A 17 1.12 21.09 1.98
C VAL A 17 -0.01 20.49 1.16
N LEU A 18 0.22 19.36 0.47
CA LEU A 18 -0.81 18.65 -0.30
C LEU A 18 -1.92 18.14 0.62
N THR A 19 -1.58 17.54 1.75
CA THR A 19 -2.56 17.08 2.75
C THR A 19 -3.39 18.26 3.26
N GLY A 20 -2.74 19.37 3.64
CA GLY A 20 -3.42 20.58 4.10
C GLY A 20 -4.30 21.22 3.01
N TRP A 21 -3.82 21.22 1.76
CA TRP A 21 -4.57 21.71 0.61
C TRP A 21 -5.80 20.84 0.36
N ILE A 22 -5.68 19.51 0.36
CA ILE A 22 -6.79 18.57 0.24
C ILE A 22 -7.82 18.82 1.34
N ILE A 23 -7.39 18.88 2.61
CA ILE A 23 -8.29 19.11 3.75
C ILE A 23 -9.05 20.43 3.60
N LYS A 24 -8.37 21.50 3.18
CA LYS A 24 -8.97 22.84 3.02
C LYS A 24 -9.87 22.93 1.78
N HIS A 25 -9.41 22.41 0.65
CA HIS A 25 -10.13 22.46 -0.63
C HIS A 25 -11.45 21.68 -0.55
N TYR A 26 -11.41 20.50 0.05
CA TYR A 26 -12.57 19.62 0.20
C TYR A 26 -13.39 19.85 1.48
N LYS A 27 -12.99 20.81 2.34
CA LYS A 27 -13.68 21.20 3.59
C LYS A 27 -14.03 20.01 4.47
N LEU A 28 -13.05 19.14 4.73
CA LEU A 28 -13.28 17.93 5.50
C LEU A 28 -13.65 18.19 6.96
N SER A 29 -14.59 17.39 7.46
CA SER A 29 -14.84 17.28 8.89
C SER A 29 -13.68 16.63 9.63
N LYS A 30 -13.55 16.88 10.94
CA LYS A 30 -12.52 16.25 11.78
C LYS A 30 -12.50 14.72 11.68
N TYR A 31 -13.69 14.10 11.53
CA TYR A 31 -13.81 12.65 11.40
C TYR A 31 -13.35 12.13 10.03
N GLN A 32 -13.65 12.85 8.95
CA GLN A 32 -13.12 12.51 7.61
C GLN A 32 -11.60 12.64 7.56
N VAL A 33 -11.04 13.68 8.20
CA VAL A 33 -9.58 13.83 8.32
C VAL A 33 -8.96 12.66 9.07
N LEU A 34 -9.57 12.19 10.16
CA LEU A 34 -9.12 11.01 10.89
C LEU A 34 -9.04 9.77 9.99
N ILE A 35 -10.11 9.46 9.23
CA ILE A 35 -10.12 8.28 8.35
C ILE A 35 -9.12 8.45 7.20
N PHE A 36 -8.99 9.66 6.65
CA PHE A 36 -8.01 9.94 5.59
C PHE A 36 -6.57 9.73 6.09
N ILE A 37 -6.22 10.26 7.27
CA ILE A 37 -4.90 10.05 7.87
C ILE A 37 -4.67 8.57 8.16
N LEU A 38 -5.67 7.85 8.70
CA LEU A 38 -5.59 6.41 8.91
C LEU A 38 -5.31 5.67 7.59
N LEU A 39 -5.99 6.03 6.51
CA LEU A 39 -5.79 5.43 5.19
C LEU A 39 -4.38 5.68 4.65
N VAL A 40 -3.86 6.90 4.81
CA VAL A 40 -2.48 7.24 4.42
C VAL A 40 -1.49 6.42 5.25
N LEU A 41 -1.61 6.40 6.58
CA LEU A 41 -0.74 5.62 7.47
C LEU A 41 -0.78 4.12 7.15
N PHE A 42 -1.97 3.58 6.91
CA PHE A 42 -2.18 2.19 6.51
C PHE A 42 -1.41 1.87 5.22
N TRP A 43 -1.59 2.67 4.17
CA TRP A 43 -0.87 2.47 2.91
C TRP A 43 0.62 2.73 3.04
N SER A 44 1.06 3.66 3.88
CA SER A 44 2.49 3.90 4.12
C SER A 44 3.15 2.67 4.74
N SER A 45 2.47 2.00 5.69
CA SER A 45 2.95 0.74 6.29
C SER A 45 3.15 -0.38 5.26
N ILE A 46 2.36 -0.38 4.19
CA ILE A 46 2.44 -1.35 3.09
C ILE A 46 3.49 -0.93 2.06
N ASN A 47 3.42 0.33 1.61
CA ASN A 47 4.20 0.83 0.47
C ASN A 47 5.70 0.91 0.77
N ILE A 48 6.07 1.19 2.03
CA ILE A 48 7.49 1.23 2.44
C ILE A 48 8.25 -0.04 2.05
N ILE A 49 7.64 -1.23 2.19
CA ILE A 49 8.25 -2.53 1.91
C ILE A 49 7.81 -3.16 0.58
N ARG A 50 6.66 -2.75 0.03
CA ARG A 50 6.05 -3.35 -1.17
C ARG A 50 7.01 -3.45 -2.36
N ALA A 51 7.73 -2.37 -2.66
CA ALA A 51 8.63 -2.31 -3.82
C ALA A 51 9.94 -3.07 -3.58
N TYR A 52 10.40 -3.18 -2.33
CA TYR A 52 11.74 -3.67 -2.02
C TYR A 52 11.82 -5.13 -1.58
N ARG A 53 10.69 -5.80 -1.32
CA ARG A 53 10.67 -7.24 -0.95
C ARG A 53 11.37 -8.16 -1.95
N LYS A 54 11.21 -7.91 -3.26
CA LYS A 54 11.86 -8.72 -4.31
C LYS A 54 13.37 -8.50 -4.28
N SER A 55 13.77 -7.23 -4.27
CA SER A 55 15.16 -6.77 -4.18
C SER A 55 15.84 -7.31 -2.92
N TYR A 56 15.18 -7.26 -1.75
CA TYR A 56 15.71 -7.82 -0.51
C TYR A 56 15.96 -9.33 -0.61
N ALA A 57 15.03 -10.07 -1.22
CA ALA A 57 15.19 -11.51 -1.40
C ALA A 57 16.38 -11.86 -2.32
N VAL A 58 16.51 -11.18 -3.46
CA VAL A 58 17.43 -11.60 -4.53
C VAL A 58 18.83 -11.00 -4.45
N ASN A 59 18.97 -9.80 -3.87
CA ASN A 59 20.27 -9.13 -3.85
C ASN A 59 21.28 -9.92 -3.02
N PRO A 60 22.59 -9.86 -3.36
CA PRO A 60 23.62 -10.55 -2.61
C PRO A 60 23.71 -10.10 -1.15
N LEU A 61 24.23 -10.97 -0.28
CA LEU A 61 24.50 -10.66 1.14
C LEU A 61 25.41 -9.43 1.28
N GLU A 62 26.39 -9.29 0.39
CA GLU A 62 27.32 -8.14 0.36
C GLU A 62 26.62 -6.80 0.11
N GLN A 63 25.47 -6.82 -0.57
CA GLN A 63 24.64 -5.65 -0.83
C GLN A 63 23.51 -5.49 0.19
N GLY A 64 23.48 -6.33 1.25
CA GLY A 64 22.46 -6.32 2.29
C GLY A 64 21.21 -7.17 1.99
N GLY A 65 21.18 -7.88 0.86
CA GLY A 65 20.11 -8.79 0.49
C GLY A 65 20.21 -10.16 1.16
N LEU A 66 19.39 -11.13 0.73
CA LEU A 66 19.39 -12.52 1.24
C LEU A 66 20.04 -13.54 0.30
N GLY A 67 20.43 -13.14 -0.91
CA GLY A 67 21.05 -14.02 -1.91
C GLY A 67 20.16 -15.18 -2.37
N LEU A 68 18.83 -15.05 -2.28
CA LEU A 68 17.88 -16.06 -2.74
C LEU A 68 17.77 -16.03 -4.27
N SER A 69 17.27 -17.13 -4.84
CA SER A 69 17.08 -17.21 -6.29
C SER A 69 16.04 -16.19 -6.78
N ILE A 70 16.18 -15.78 -8.05
CA ILE A 70 15.22 -14.88 -8.71
C ILE A 70 13.80 -15.47 -8.70
N SER A 71 13.67 -16.80 -8.82
CA SER A 71 12.37 -17.48 -8.77
C SER A 71 11.70 -17.38 -7.40
N VAL A 72 12.46 -17.47 -6.31
CA VAL A 72 11.95 -17.25 -4.95
C VAL A 72 11.54 -15.80 -4.76
N GLY A 73 12.38 -14.84 -5.17
CA GLY A 73 12.05 -13.41 -5.12
C GLY A 73 10.80 -13.05 -5.93
N ALA A 74 10.60 -13.67 -7.10
CA ALA A 74 9.41 -13.49 -7.91
C ALA A 74 8.15 -14.08 -7.24
N THR A 75 8.27 -15.26 -6.62
CA THR A 75 7.18 -15.89 -5.85
C THR A 75 6.76 -15.00 -4.68
N ILE A 76 7.73 -14.49 -3.92
CA ILE A 76 7.48 -13.53 -2.83
C ILE A 76 6.78 -12.29 -3.38
N ALA A 77 7.22 -11.73 -4.50
CA ALA A 77 6.59 -10.55 -5.08
C ALA A 77 5.15 -10.80 -5.55
N ALA A 78 4.87 -11.98 -6.12
CA ALA A 78 3.56 -12.38 -6.63
C ALA A 78 2.56 -12.72 -5.52
N ALA A 79 3.02 -13.25 -4.38
CA ALA A 79 2.18 -13.62 -3.24
C ALA A 79 1.27 -12.48 -2.76
N TYR A 80 1.76 -11.24 -2.77
CA TYR A 80 0.98 -10.03 -2.52
C TYR A 80 -0.25 -9.91 -3.42
N GLY A 81 -0.05 -10.02 -4.73
CA GLY A 81 -1.13 -9.85 -5.71
C GLY A 81 -2.15 -10.97 -5.62
N LEU A 82 -1.68 -12.22 -5.47
CA LEU A 82 -2.53 -13.39 -5.34
C LEU A 82 -3.37 -13.33 -4.07
N MET A 83 -2.75 -13.01 -2.92
CA MET A 83 -3.47 -12.89 -1.66
C MET A 83 -4.48 -11.73 -1.70
N SER A 84 -4.12 -10.59 -2.31
CA SER A 84 -5.07 -9.49 -2.50
C SER A 84 -6.28 -9.87 -3.34
N LEU A 85 -6.13 -10.77 -4.32
CA LEU A 85 -7.24 -11.27 -5.13
C LEU A 85 -8.14 -12.19 -4.31
N ILE A 86 -7.53 -13.18 -3.65
CA ILE A 86 -8.25 -14.24 -2.92
C ILE A 86 -8.94 -13.67 -1.68
N ALA A 87 -8.27 -12.80 -0.92
CA ALA A 87 -8.78 -12.30 0.36
C ALA A 87 -9.92 -11.28 0.21
N ARG A 88 -10.00 -10.57 -0.91
CA ARG A 88 -10.92 -9.43 -1.07
C ARG A 88 -12.39 -9.82 -0.90
N PHE A 89 -12.82 -10.94 -1.49
CA PHE A 89 -14.20 -11.40 -1.36
C PHE A 89 -14.52 -11.99 0.03
N PRO A 90 -13.72 -12.92 0.59
CA PRO A 90 -13.89 -13.42 1.95
C PRO A 90 -13.90 -12.32 3.02
N VAL A 91 -13.00 -11.33 2.92
CA VAL A 91 -12.94 -10.22 3.88
C VAL A 91 -14.26 -9.47 3.94
N PHE A 92 -14.88 -9.18 2.79
CA PHE A 92 -16.20 -8.56 2.76
C PHE A 92 -17.25 -9.38 3.51
N LEU A 93 -17.32 -10.69 3.24
CA LEU A 93 -18.24 -11.59 3.93
C LEU A 93 -17.96 -11.67 5.45
N LEU A 94 -16.70 -11.71 5.84
CA LEU A 94 -16.30 -11.74 7.25
C LEU A 94 -16.68 -10.46 7.98
N THR A 95 -16.64 -9.28 7.33
CA THR A 95 -17.17 -8.07 7.97
C THR A 95 -18.66 -8.14 8.26
N ASP A 96 -19.46 -8.92 7.50
CA ASP A 96 -20.88 -9.15 7.81
C ASP A 96 -21.02 -10.01 9.06
N PHE A 97 -20.16 -11.03 9.21
CA PHE A 97 -20.14 -11.90 10.38
C PHE A 97 -19.72 -11.14 11.65
N PHE A 98 -18.61 -10.41 11.61
CA PHE A 98 -18.10 -9.64 12.76
C PHE A 98 -18.87 -8.35 13.03
N LYS A 99 -19.78 -7.95 12.14
CA LYS A 99 -20.51 -6.66 12.17
C LYS A 99 -19.60 -5.43 12.34
N SER A 100 -18.31 -5.58 12.03
CA SER A 100 -17.29 -4.55 12.22
C SER A 100 -16.32 -4.58 11.06
N ARG A 101 -16.13 -3.42 10.43
CA ARG A 101 -15.10 -3.24 9.40
C ARG A 101 -13.75 -2.95 10.04
N LYS A 102 -13.79 -2.27 11.19
CA LYS A 102 -12.63 -1.95 12.01
C LYS A 102 -11.86 -3.19 12.45
N VAL A 103 -12.55 -4.26 12.85
CA VAL A 103 -11.89 -5.51 13.26
C VAL A 103 -11.08 -6.13 12.12
N MET A 104 -11.59 -6.13 10.89
CA MET A 104 -10.84 -6.66 9.73
C MET A 104 -9.63 -5.81 9.37
N ILE A 105 -9.76 -4.48 9.42
CA ILE A 105 -8.63 -3.56 9.21
C ILE A 105 -7.56 -3.76 10.29
N GLY A 106 -8.00 -3.93 11.54
CA GLY A 106 -7.11 -4.21 12.68
C GLY A 106 -6.35 -5.52 12.52
N PHE A 107 -7.04 -6.59 12.11
CA PHE A 107 -6.41 -7.87 11.81
C PHE A 107 -5.35 -7.75 10.71
N ALA A 108 -5.65 -7.01 9.63
CA ALA A 108 -4.69 -6.78 8.56
C ALA A 108 -3.46 -5.99 9.05
N LEU A 109 -3.66 -4.94 9.86
CA LEU A 109 -2.55 -4.17 10.45
C LEU A 109 -1.70 -5.01 11.40
N LEU A 110 -2.32 -5.86 12.22
CA LEU A 110 -1.62 -6.80 13.10
C LEU A 110 -0.81 -7.83 12.28
N ALA A 111 -1.37 -8.33 11.18
CA ALA A 111 -0.65 -9.23 10.28
C ALA A 111 0.57 -8.52 9.64
N VAL A 112 0.41 -7.30 9.14
CA VAL A 112 1.50 -6.50 8.56
C VAL A 112 2.58 -6.23 9.62
N GLY A 113 2.19 -5.75 10.80
CA GLY A 113 3.13 -5.47 11.89
C GLY A 113 3.84 -6.74 12.41
N GLY A 114 3.08 -7.81 12.68
CA GLY A 114 3.61 -9.07 13.19
C GLY A 114 4.58 -9.75 12.20
N THR A 115 4.23 -9.80 10.91
CA THR A 115 5.16 -10.32 9.90
C THR A 115 6.36 -9.41 9.70
N SER A 116 6.22 -8.09 9.90
CA SER A 116 7.36 -7.18 9.87
C SER A 116 8.32 -7.40 11.01
N LEU A 117 7.80 -7.64 12.23
CA LEU A 117 8.62 -8.05 13.35
C LEU A 117 9.35 -9.38 13.07
N TRP A 118 8.66 -10.35 12.47
CA TRP A 118 9.28 -11.62 12.11
C TRP A 118 10.43 -11.46 11.09
N VAL A 119 10.25 -10.65 10.04
CA VAL A 119 11.32 -10.36 9.07
C VAL A 119 12.53 -9.70 9.74
N ILE A 120 12.31 -8.80 10.72
CA ILE A 120 13.40 -8.14 11.45
C ILE A 120 14.19 -9.14 12.31
N LEU A 121 13.49 -10.06 12.98
CA LEU A 121 14.11 -11.00 13.92
C LEU A 121 14.74 -12.21 13.23
N ALA A 122 14.13 -12.69 12.14
CA ALA A 122 14.54 -13.88 11.40
C ALA A 122 14.28 -13.68 9.89
N PRO A 123 15.14 -12.93 9.19
CA PRO A 123 14.98 -12.70 7.76
C PRO A 123 15.24 -13.98 6.97
N GLY A 124 14.33 -14.32 6.07
CA GLY A 124 14.41 -15.53 5.25
C GLY A 124 13.29 -15.58 4.20
N SER A 125 13.28 -16.65 3.41
CA SER A 125 12.25 -16.86 2.39
C SER A 125 10.84 -16.87 2.98
N ASP A 126 10.65 -17.60 4.09
CA ASP A 126 9.34 -17.75 4.71
C ASP A 126 8.86 -16.44 5.33
N SER A 127 9.69 -15.77 6.12
CA SER A 127 9.30 -14.51 6.75
C SER A 127 8.95 -13.43 5.72
N LEU A 128 9.68 -13.36 4.59
CA LEU A 128 9.33 -12.48 3.48
C LEU A 128 8.07 -12.91 2.72
N LEU A 129 7.85 -14.21 2.54
CA LEU A 129 6.64 -14.72 1.89
C LEU A 129 5.40 -14.37 2.72
N TYR A 130 5.42 -14.66 4.02
CA TYR A 130 4.32 -14.32 4.94
C TYR A 130 4.11 -12.82 5.05
N SER A 131 5.20 -12.02 5.07
CA SER A 131 5.10 -10.57 4.99
C SER A 131 4.39 -10.14 3.70
N SER A 132 4.73 -10.72 2.56
CA SER A 132 4.07 -10.42 1.28
C SER A 132 2.58 -10.82 1.26
N LEU A 133 2.23 -11.96 1.85
CA LEU A 133 0.83 -12.38 2.03
C LEU A 133 0.07 -11.39 2.93
N ALA A 134 0.67 -10.95 4.05
CA ALA A 134 0.09 -9.95 4.93
C ALA A 134 -0.13 -8.61 4.22
N LEU A 135 0.80 -8.18 3.37
CA LEU A 135 0.64 -7.00 2.52
C LEU A 135 -0.54 -7.17 1.55
N GLY A 136 -0.72 -8.36 0.97
CA GLY A 136 -1.83 -8.66 0.06
C GLY A 136 -3.18 -8.64 0.79
N LEU A 137 -3.23 -9.20 2.00
CA LEU A 137 -4.37 -9.07 2.89
C LEU A 137 -4.66 -7.59 3.20
N GLY A 138 -3.64 -6.80 3.51
CA GLY A 138 -3.75 -5.36 3.70
C GLY A 138 -4.34 -4.63 2.50
N ALA A 139 -3.83 -4.90 1.29
CA ALA A 139 -4.34 -4.31 0.05
C ALA A 139 -5.80 -4.67 -0.25
N SER A 140 -6.28 -5.82 0.25
CA SER A 140 -7.68 -6.21 0.14
C SER A 140 -8.62 -5.34 0.99
N MET A 141 -8.11 -4.68 2.05
CA MET A 141 -8.88 -3.78 2.93
C MET A 141 -9.28 -2.46 2.26
N LEU A 142 -8.69 -2.11 1.10
CA LEU A 142 -9.02 -0.88 0.37
C LEU A 142 -10.53 -0.73 0.16
N SER A 143 -11.20 -1.85 -0.11
CA SER A 143 -12.62 -1.85 -0.35
C SER A 143 -13.44 -1.58 0.91
N LEU A 144 -12.95 -1.98 2.09
CA LEU A 144 -13.57 -1.62 3.38
C LEU A 144 -13.35 -0.14 3.70
N PHE A 145 -12.16 0.39 3.44
CA PHE A 145 -11.88 1.82 3.56
C PHE A 145 -12.77 2.64 2.64
N ASN A 146 -12.99 2.18 1.39
CA ASN A 146 -13.89 2.86 0.47
C ASN A 146 -15.30 2.97 1.06
N VAL A 147 -15.82 1.89 1.66
CA VAL A 147 -17.15 1.90 2.28
C VAL A 147 -17.16 2.83 3.50
N ILE A 148 -16.26 2.66 4.47
CA ILE A 148 -16.21 3.49 5.69
C ILE A 148 -16.09 4.97 5.33
N PHE A 149 -15.23 5.30 4.37
CA PHE A 149 -14.99 6.67 3.97
C PHE A 149 -16.20 7.24 3.23
N SER A 150 -16.75 6.52 2.24
CA SER A 150 -17.92 6.99 1.47
C SER A 150 -19.17 7.20 2.33
N GLU A 151 -19.37 6.38 3.38
CA GLU A 151 -20.47 6.54 4.34
C GLU A 151 -20.39 7.88 5.13
N THR A 152 -19.24 8.54 5.16
CA THR A 152 -19.09 9.86 5.79
C THR A 152 -19.44 11.02 4.88
N PHE A 153 -19.65 10.79 3.58
CA PHE A 153 -19.96 11.81 2.60
C PHE A 153 -21.42 11.74 2.18
N THR A 154 -22.00 12.89 1.85
CA THR A 154 -23.32 12.94 1.21
C THR A 154 -23.21 12.47 -0.25
N PRO A 155 -24.30 12.01 -0.89
CA PRO A 155 -24.27 11.62 -2.31
C PRO A 155 -23.75 12.73 -3.24
N LYS A 156 -23.99 14.00 -2.90
CA LYS A 156 -23.46 15.17 -3.62
C LYS A 156 -21.93 15.28 -3.56
N GLN A 157 -21.30 14.61 -2.61
CA GLN A 157 -19.85 14.57 -2.41
C GLN A 157 -19.24 13.22 -2.81
N ALA A 158 -19.98 12.36 -3.54
CA ALA A 158 -19.48 11.04 -3.94
C ALA A 158 -18.18 11.11 -4.77
N MET A 159 -18.08 12.05 -5.72
CA MET A 159 -16.85 12.25 -6.50
C MET A 159 -15.67 12.66 -5.62
N MET A 160 -15.91 13.49 -4.60
CA MET A 160 -14.90 13.90 -3.63
C MET A 160 -14.38 12.71 -2.82
N SER A 161 -15.29 11.85 -2.33
CA SER A 161 -14.91 10.61 -1.64
C SER A 161 -14.01 9.73 -2.51
N VAL A 162 -14.36 9.56 -3.79
CA VAL A 162 -13.60 8.70 -4.72
C VAL A 162 -12.20 9.27 -4.98
N SER A 163 -12.09 10.57 -5.29
CA SER A 163 -10.80 11.24 -5.52
C SER A 163 -9.87 11.11 -4.31
N MET A 164 -10.38 11.34 -3.11
CA MET A 164 -9.58 11.22 -1.88
C MET A 164 -9.08 9.80 -1.60
N LEU A 165 -9.92 8.80 -1.87
CA LEU A 165 -9.56 7.39 -1.74
C LEU A 165 -8.47 6.98 -2.73
N SER A 166 -8.44 7.58 -3.93
CA SER A 166 -7.35 7.37 -4.90
C SER A 166 -6.06 8.11 -4.53
N VAL A 167 -6.14 9.27 -3.89
CA VAL A 167 -4.96 10.07 -3.53
C VAL A 167 -4.20 9.46 -2.35
N ALA A 168 -4.87 8.88 -1.36
CA ALA A 168 -4.20 8.39 -0.15
C ALA A 168 -3.09 7.34 -0.41
N PRO A 169 -3.28 6.29 -1.25
CA PRO A 169 -2.20 5.37 -1.60
C PRO A 169 -1.03 6.03 -2.33
N LEU A 170 -1.29 7.02 -3.19
CA LEU A 170 -0.28 7.76 -3.94
C LEU A 170 0.53 8.67 -3.02
N LEU A 171 -0.15 9.35 -2.11
CA LEU A 171 0.47 10.16 -1.08
C LEU A 171 1.36 9.30 -0.17
N ALA A 172 0.88 8.11 0.21
CA ALA A 172 1.65 7.16 0.99
C ALA A 172 2.91 6.68 0.25
N GLU A 173 2.81 6.39 -1.05
CA GLU A 173 3.96 6.02 -1.89
C GLU A 173 5.00 7.15 -1.96
N PHE A 174 4.53 8.37 -2.24
CA PHE A 174 5.35 9.57 -2.25
C PHE A 174 6.05 9.83 -0.91
N MET A 175 5.31 9.71 0.21
CA MET A 175 5.84 9.87 1.57
C MET A 175 6.92 8.86 1.94
N MET A 176 6.80 7.63 1.44
CA MET A 176 7.73 6.54 1.79
C MET A 176 8.99 6.52 0.92
N SER A 177 8.96 7.12 -0.27
CA SER A 177 10.10 7.19 -1.19
C SER A 177 11.42 7.69 -0.54
N PRO A 178 11.43 8.70 0.35
CA PRO A 178 12.67 9.13 0.99
C PRO A 178 13.21 8.10 1.98
N PHE A 179 12.33 7.46 2.76
CA PHE A 179 12.72 6.41 3.70
C PHE A 179 13.31 5.21 2.97
N GLN A 180 12.74 4.88 1.81
CA GLN A 180 13.27 3.85 0.92
C GLN A 180 14.67 4.21 0.41
N TYR A 181 14.87 5.48 0.04
CA TYR A 181 16.19 5.97 -0.34
C TYR A 181 17.20 5.94 0.83
N VAL A 182 16.81 6.25 2.07
CA VAL A 182 17.70 6.09 3.25
C VAL A 182 18.25 4.68 3.32
N ALA A 183 17.37 3.70 3.16
CA ALA A 183 17.72 2.30 3.28
C ALA A 183 18.64 1.82 2.14
N THR A 184 18.58 2.42 0.95
CA THR A 184 19.32 1.91 -0.22
C THR A 184 20.46 2.79 -0.70
N LYS A 185 20.61 4.02 -0.17
CA LYS A 185 21.66 4.96 -0.64
C LYS A 185 23.10 4.54 -0.35
N ASN A 186 23.30 3.73 0.69
CA ASN A 186 24.63 3.27 1.09
C ASN A 186 25.01 2.05 0.25
N GLY A 187 26.30 1.78 0.06
CA GLY A 187 26.77 0.63 -0.74
C GLY A 187 26.22 -0.72 -0.26
N VAL A 188 25.85 -0.82 1.02
CA VAL A 188 25.09 -1.94 1.60
C VAL A 188 23.70 -1.42 1.98
N ALA A 189 22.65 -2.04 1.42
CA ALA A 189 21.28 -1.63 1.68
C ALA A 189 20.77 -2.16 3.05
N ASP A 190 20.18 -1.29 3.85
CA ASP A 190 19.49 -1.62 5.11
C ASP A 190 18.01 -1.91 4.84
N TYR A 191 17.72 -3.06 4.22
CA TYR A 191 16.34 -3.50 4.05
C TYR A 191 15.58 -3.64 5.38
N PRO A 192 16.16 -4.22 6.46
CA PRO A 192 15.46 -4.33 7.74
C PRO A 192 14.91 -3.00 8.29
N PHE A 193 15.56 -1.86 8.01
CA PHE A 193 15.01 -0.53 8.32
C PHE A 193 13.61 -0.32 7.75
N MET A 194 13.34 -0.73 6.51
CA MET A 194 12.03 -0.56 5.88
C MET A 194 10.93 -1.34 6.63
N TRP A 195 11.24 -2.55 7.11
CA TRP A 195 10.31 -3.34 7.93
C TRP A 195 10.14 -2.77 9.34
N LYS A 196 11.18 -2.15 9.93
CA LYS A 196 11.04 -1.40 11.21
C LYS A 196 10.08 -0.22 11.05
N VAL A 197 10.21 0.54 9.96
CA VAL A 197 9.29 1.64 9.64
C VAL A 197 7.86 1.11 9.43
N SER A 198 7.70 0.00 8.70
CA SER A 198 6.39 -0.65 8.53
C SER A 198 5.76 -1.06 9.87
N LEU A 199 6.55 -1.68 10.76
CA LEU A 199 6.11 -2.05 12.11
C LEU A 199 5.61 -0.82 12.90
N VAL A 200 6.40 0.26 12.95
CA VAL A 200 6.01 1.49 13.65
C VAL A 200 4.74 2.09 13.04
N LEU A 201 4.66 2.21 11.71
CA LEU A 201 3.50 2.77 11.03
C LEU A 201 2.24 1.92 11.26
N SER A 202 2.36 0.60 11.25
CA SER A 202 1.23 -0.29 11.53
C SER A 202 0.72 -0.14 12.96
N ALA A 203 1.61 0.04 13.93
CA ALA A 203 1.24 0.31 15.32
C ALA A 203 0.55 1.67 15.48
N VAL A 204 1.08 2.72 14.85
CA VAL A 204 0.44 4.05 14.86
C VAL A 204 -0.92 4.01 14.16
N ALA A 205 -1.04 3.32 13.03
CA ALA A 205 -2.31 3.13 12.34
C ALA A 205 -3.34 2.38 13.21
N LEU A 206 -2.91 1.38 13.98
CA LEU A 206 -3.78 0.69 14.95
C LEU A 206 -4.31 1.65 16.02
N VAL A 207 -3.48 2.56 16.52
CA VAL A 207 -3.93 3.60 17.48
C VAL A 207 -4.99 4.50 16.84
N PHE A 208 -4.78 4.97 15.61
CA PHE A 208 -5.77 5.77 14.89
C PHE A 208 -7.07 5.00 14.64
N LEU A 209 -6.97 3.71 14.34
CA LEU A 209 -8.11 2.83 14.11
C LEU A 209 -9.02 2.76 15.35
N ILE A 210 -8.49 2.87 16.57
CA ILE A 210 -9.29 2.87 17.82
C ILE A 210 -10.33 4.00 17.82
N PHE A 211 -10.04 5.14 17.18
CA PHE A 211 -10.96 6.29 17.12
C PHE A 211 -11.98 6.22 15.97
N VAL A 212 -11.87 5.23 15.08
CA VAL A 212 -12.88 4.99 14.03
C VAL A 212 -14.11 4.35 14.65
N LYS A 213 -15.28 4.88 14.31
CA LYS A 213 -16.59 4.35 14.71
C LYS A 213 -16.98 3.20 13.79
N ASP A 214 -17.53 2.14 14.35
CA ASP A 214 -18.22 1.12 13.57
C ASP A 214 -19.61 1.64 13.18
N ASN A 215 -19.74 2.04 11.93
CA ASN A 215 -21.00 2.56 11.38
C ASN A 215 -21.82 1.48 10.66
N LYS A 216 -21.56 0.20 10.89
CA LYS A 216 -22.25 -0.85 10.15
C LYS A 216 -23.67 -1.04 10.69
N GLU A 217 -24.61 -0.35 10.05
CA GLU A 217 -26.03 -0.73 10.07
C GLU A 217 -26.14 -2.23 9.72
N PRO A 218 -26.89 -3.04 10.48
CA PRO A 218 -26.95 -4.49 10.31
C PRO A 218 -27.82 -4.90 9.11
N VAL A 219 -27.56 -4.31 7.93
CA VAL A 219 -28.24 -4.64 6.68
C VAL A 219 -27.32 -5.52 5.85
N ARG A 220 -27.72 -6.78 5.62
CA ARG A 220 -27.05 -7.65 4.64
C ARG A 220 -27.30 -7.08 3.24
N THR A 221 -26.28 -6.45 2.66
CA THR A 221 -26.35 -5.87 1.32
C THR A 221 -26.10 -6.91 0.23
N MET A 222 -25.40 -8.01 0.53
CA MET A 222 -25.00 -9.03 -0.44
C MET A 222 -25.82 -10.31 -0.29
N THR A 223 -26.73 -10.55 -1.23
CA THR A 223 -27.53 -11.78 -1.34
C THR A 223 -27.08 -12.61 -2.55
N LEU A 224 -27.28 -13.93 -2.49
CA LEU A 224 -26.93 -14.84 -3.58
C LEU A 224 -27.57 -14.47 -4.93
N PRO A 225 -28.85 -14.02 -5.01
CA PRO A 225 -29.45 -13.55 -6.26
C PRO A 225 -28.75 -12.32 -6.83
N THR A 226 -28.42 -11.33 -5.99
CA THR A 226 -27.72 -10.11 -6.41
C THR A 226 -26.31 -10.45 -6.90
N PHE A 227 -25.61 -11.36 -6.22
CA PHE A 227 -24.30 -11.84 -6.65
C PHE A 227 -24.37 -12.54 -8.02
N ARG A 228 -25.34 -13.44 -8.22
CA ARG A 228 -25.54 -14.12 -9.51
C ARG A 228 -25.77 -13.12 -10.63
N LYS A 229 -26.62 -12.11 -10.41
CA LYS A 229 -26.88 -11.04 -11.38
C LYS A 229 -25.61 -10.26 -11.73
N LEU A 230 -24.75 -10.00 -10.74
CA LEU A 230 -23.49 -9.29 -10.92
C LEU A 230 -22.52 -10.11 -11.81
N ILE A 231 -22.30 -11.39 -11.50
CA ILE A 231 -21.33 -12.22 -12.25
C ILE A 231 -21.78 -12.55 -13.67
N THR A 232 -23.09 -12.54 -13.94
CA THR A 232 -23.62 -12.77 -15.29
C THR A 232 -23.64 -11.49 -16.14
N SER A 233 -23.41 -10.32 -15.54
CA SER A 233 -23.39 -9.05 -16.27
C SER A 233 -22.17 -8.95 -17.18
N ARG A 234 -22.41 -8.77 -18.49
CA ARG A 234 -21.35 -8.53 -19.48
C ARG A 234 -20.50 -7.30 -19.13
N GLN A 235 -21.11 -6.25 -18.57
CA GLN A 235 -20.40 -5.03 -18.21
C GLN A 235 -19.30 -5.29 -17.18
N VAL A 236 -19.56 -6.15 -16.20
CA VAL A 236 -18.58 -6.49 -15.15
C VAL A 236 -17.35 -7.15 -15.75
N TRP A 237 -17.52 -8.07 -16.70
CA TRP A 237 -16.41 -8.72 -17.37
C TRP A 237 -15.63 -7.80 -18.31
N VAL A 238 -16.33 -6.96 -19.08
CA VAL A 238 -15.67 -6.00 -20.00
C VAL A 238 -14.85 -4.98 -19.21
N PHE A 239 -15.43 -4.33 -18.21
CA PHE A 239 -14.69 -3.36 -17.38
C PHE A 239 -13.62 -4.05 -16.53
N GLY A 240 -13.87 -5.28 -16.07
CA GLY A 240 -12.89 -6.10 -15.37
C GLY A 240 -11.66 -6.41 -16.23
N LEU A 241 -11.84 -6.84 -17.47
CA LEU A 241 -10.74 -7.12 -18.40
C LEU A 241 -9.92 -5.87 -18.72
N ILE A 242 -10.59 -4.74 -18.99
CA ILE A 242 -9.90 -3.46 -19.22
C ILE A 242 -9.08 -3.07 -17.98
N GLY A 243 -9.66 -3.19 -16.78
CA GLY A 243 -8.98 -2.91 -15.52
C GLY A 243 -7.78 -3.81 -15.26
N ILE A 244 -7.89 -5.11 -15.58
CA ILE A 244 -6.78 -6.07 -15.50
C ILE A 244 -5.65 -5.66 -16.45
N SER A 245 -5.95 -5.34 -17.71
CA SER A 245 -4.95 -4.93 -18.69
C SER A 245 -4.19 -3.68 -18.28
N ILE A 246 -4.91 -2.64 -17.83
CA ILE A 246 -4.30 -1.40 -17.34
C ILE A 246 -3.44 -1.68 -16.10
N SER A 247 -3.95 -2.48 -15.16
CA SER A 247 -3.21 -2.85 -13.95
C SER A 247 -1.97 -3.69 -14.25
N PHE A 248 -2.04 -4.58 -15.24
CA PHE A 248 -0.92 -5.42 -15.66
C PHE A 248 0.22 -4.58 -16.22
N ILE A 249 -0.08 -3.61 -17.10
CA ILE A 249 0.92 -2.68 -17.62
C ILE A 249 1.59 -1.93 -16.46
N ARG A 250 0.78 -1.42 -15.52
CA ARG A 250 1.28 -0.69 -14.35
C ARG A 250 2.21 -1.56 -13.49
N PHE A 251 1.71 -2.68 -12.96
CA PHE A 251 2.47 -3.51 -12.01
C PHE A 251 3.57 -4.35 -12.68
N GLY A 252 3.46 -4.63 -13.98
CA GLY A 252 4.51 -5.28 -14.75
C GLY A 252 5.74 -4.40 -14.89
N LEU A 253 5.55 -3.10 -15.15
CA LEU A 253 6.63 -2.16 -15.47
C LEU A 253 7.08 -1.27 -14.30
N SER A 254 6.41 -1.31 -13.13
CA SER A 254 6.72 -0.45 -11.98
C SER A 254 6.96 -1.23 -10.68
N GLY A 255 7.21 -0.51 -9.59
CA GLY A 255 7.37 -1.08 -8.25
C GLY A 255 8.55 -2.05 -8.17
N SER A 256 8.29 -3.28 -7.70
CA SER A 256 9.36 -4.25 -7.44
C SER A 256 10.12 -4.69 -8.68
N ASN A 257 9.50 -4.66 -9.86
CA ASN A 257 10.14 -5.11 -11.09
C ASN A 257 11.15 -4.10 -11.61
N ILE A 258 10.80 -2.81 -11.67
CA ILE A 258 11.73 -1.76 -12.11
C ILE A 258 12.90 -1.61 -11.14
N VAL A 259 12.65 -1.69 -9.81
CA VAL A 259 13.71 -1.63 -8.80
C VAL A 259 14.69 -2.79 -8.99
N THR A 260 14.19 -4.02 -9.15
CA THR A 260 15.06 -5.20 -9.37
C THR A 260 15.80 -5.13 -10.70
N TYR A 261 15.13 -4.66 -11.76
CA TYR A 261 15.74 -4.51 -13.09
C TYR A 261 16.86 -3.46 -13.08
N ALA A 262 16.63 -2.31 -12.45
CA ALA A 262 17.60 -1.21 -12.38
C ALA A 262 18.82 -1.57 -11.52
N GLN A 263 18.64 -2.39 -10.48
CA GLN A 263 19.72 -2.87 -9.61
C GLN A 263 20.48 -4.08 -10.17
N ASN A 264 20.05 -4.66 -11.29
CA ASN A 264 20.74 -5.80 -11.88
C ASN A 264 22.14 -5.40 -12.38
N ASP A 265 23.12 -6.30 -12.26
CA ASP A 265 24.51 -6.11 -12.69
C ASP A 265 24.67 -5.59 -14.14
N PHE A 266 23.71 -5.89 -15.03
CA PHE A 266 23.71 -5.40 -16.41
C PHE A 266 23.44 -3.89 -16.53
N ILE A 267 22.53 -3.35 -15.71
CA ILE A 267 22.11 -1.94 -15.75
C ILE A 267 22.86 -1.11 -14.70
N ASN A 268 23.05 -1.68 -13.51
CA ASN A 268 23.78 -1.14 -12.36
C ASN A 268 23.49 0.36 -12.09
N MET A 269 22.22 0.73 -12.11
CA MET A 269 21.81 2.11 -11.85
C MET A 269 22.09 2.48 -10.39
N SER A 270 22.64 3.68 -10.18
CA SER A 270 22.84 4.20 -8.83
C SER A 270 21.51 4.29 -8.06
N PRO A 271 21.51 4.08 -6.72
CA PRO A 271 20.31 4.25 -5.89
C PRO A 271 19.63 5.62 -6.05
N PHE A 272 20.40 6.67 -6.33
CA PHE A 272 19.88 8.01 -6.62
C PHE A 272 19.07 8.05 -7.91
N ALA A 273 19.56 7.43 -8.99
CA ALA A 273 18.85 7.37 -10.26
C ALA A 273 17.52 6.60 -10.13
N ILE A 274 17.53 5.50 -9.38
CA ILE A 274 16.32 4.70 -9.10
C ILE A 274 15.30 5.55 -8.32
N ALA A 275 15.73 6.21 -7.25
CA ALA A 275 14.87 7.09 -6.46
C ALA A 275 14.32 8.27 -7.27
N TYR A 276 15.13 8.84 -8.18
CA TYR A 276 14.70 9.93 -9.05
C TYR A 276 13.60 9.50 -10.04
N ILE A 277 13.75 8.35 -10.69
CA ILE A 277 12.73 7.79 -11.59
C ILE A 277 11.44 7.51 -10.82
N ASP A 278 11.54 6.88 -9.65
CA ASP A 278 10.40 6.56 -8.81
C ASP A 278 9.70 7.82 -8.28
N PHE A 279 10.46 8.86 -7.95
CA PHE A 279 9.94 10.17 -7.57
C PHE A 279 9.15 10.82 -8.72
N ILE A 280 9.71 10.88 -9.94
CA ILE A 280 8.99 11.45 -11.10
C ILE A 280 7.71 10.66 -11.37
N TYR A 281 7.80 9.33 -11.37
CA TYR A 281 6.67 8.45 -11.61
C TYR A 281 5.56 8.64 -10.57
N SER A 282 5.93 8.76 -9.29
CA SER A 282 5.00 9.00 -8.18
C SER A 282 4.41 10.41 -8.22
N LEU A 283 5.20 11.42 -8.56
CA LEU A 283 4.75 12.81 -8.67
C LEU A 283 3.73 12.97 -9.81
N ALA A 284 4.01 12.37 -10.98
CA ALA A 284 3.09 12.39 -12.11
C ALA A 284 1.76 11.69 -11.78
N GLN A 285 1.81 10.55 -11.08
CA GLN A 285 0.61 9.88 -10.60
C GLN A 285 -0.18 10.72 -9.60
N LEU A 286 0.51 11.35 -8.65
CA LEU A 286 -0.12 12.20 -7.64
C LEU A 286 -0.79 13.40 -8.30
N GLY A 287 -0.13 14.06 -9.26
CA GLY A 287 -0.69 15.18 -10.02
C GLY A 287 -1.88 14.78 -10.90
N ALA A 288 -1.92 13.56 -11.44
CA ALA A 288 -3.06 13.06 -12.21
C ALA A 288 -4.22 12.55 -11.32
N GLY A 289 -3.94 12.22 -10.06
CA GLY A 289 -4.91 11.66 -9.11
C GLY A 289 -5.64 12.70 -8.27
N VAL A 290 -5.12 13.93 -8.19
CA VAL A 290 -5.69 15.10 -7.49
C VAL A 290 -6.45 15.97 -8.47
#